data_AF-A0A1D1Z3Z4-F1
#
_entry.id   AF-A0A1D1Z3Z4-F1
#
_cell.length_a   1.000
_cell.length_b   1.000
_cell.length_c   1.000
_cell.angle_alpha   90.00
_cell.angle_beta   90.00
_cell.angle_gamma   90.00
#
_symmetry.space_group_name_H-M   'P 1'
#
loop_
_entity.id
_entity.type
_entity.pdbx_description
1 polymer ?
#
loop_
_entity_poly.entity_id
_entity_poly.type
_entity_poly.pdbx_seq_one_letter_code
_entity_poly.pdbx_strand_id
1 'polypeptide(L)'
;LIHTDVTKYLYFKAVDGSYVFNKGKVHKVPATDMEALKCPLMGLFEKRRARKFFIYVQDYKENDPKTHEGLDLTRITTRELIAKYGLDDNTVDIIGHASALHRDDRYLNEPAFDTVKRIKVLWVIRI
;
A
#
# COMPACT_ATOMS: atom_id res chain seq x y z
N LEU A 1 -2.22 16.87 -17.37
CA LEU A 1 -2.34 16.01 -18.57
C LEU A 1 -3.77 16.00 -19.09
N ILE A 2 -4.74 15.46 -18.33
CA ILE A 2 -6.16 15.46 -18.74
C ILE A 2 -6.70 16.90 -18.84
N HIS A 3 -6.48 17.73 -17.83
CA HIS A 3 -6.94 19.14 -17.82
C HIS A 3 -6.44 20.00 -18.98
N THR A 4 -5.35 19.61 -19.63
CA THR A 4 -4.74 20.36 -20.74
C THR A 4 -5.02 19.71 -22.09
N ASP A 5 -5.89 18.69 -22.16
CA ASP A 5 -6.25 17.92 -23.36
C ASP A 5 -5.08 17.26 -24.12
N VAL A 6 -3.87 17.24 -23.56
CA VAL A 6 -2.66 16.68 -24.18
C VAL A 6 -2.79 15.17 -24.39
N THR A 7 -3.65 14.49 -23.62
CA THR A 7 -3.95 13.06 -23.78
C THR A 7 -4.56 12.71 -25.14
N LYS A 8 -5.09 13.68 -25.90
CA LYS A 8 -5.54 13.48 -27.28
C LYS A 8 -4.39 13.15 -28.25
N TYR A 9 -3.16 13.48 -27.86
CA TYR A 9 -1.95 13.33 -28.69
C TYR A 9 -0.96 12.29 -28.14
N LEU A 10 -1.28 11.68 -27.00
CA LEU A 10 -0.41 10.71 -26.34
C LEU A 10 -1.16 9.39 -26.13
N TYR A 11 -0.52 8.29 -26.52
CA TYR A 11 -1.00 6.95 -26.24
C TYR A 11 -0.30 6.37 -25.02
N PHE A 12 -1.08 5.98 -24.01
CA PHE A 12 -0.58 5.34 -22.81
C PHE A 12 -0.78 3.84 -22.91
N LYS A 13 0.28 3.07 -22.64
CA LYS A 13 0.20 1.63 -22.45
C LYS A 13 0.43 1.33 -20.97
N ALA A 14 -0.35 0.40 -20.43
CA ALA A 14 -0.13 -0.10 -19.09
C ALA A 14 1.26 -0.75 -18.99
N VAL A 15 1.94 -0.52 -17.87
CA VAL A 15 3.16 -1.27 -17.52
C VAL A 15 2.78 -2.70 -17.11
N ASP A 16 3.59 -3.68 -17.50
CA ASP A 16 3.27 -5.10 -17.29
C ASP A 16 3.31 -5.51 -15.80
N GLY A 17 4.13 -4.83 -15.00
CA GLY A 17 4.21 -5.06 -13.57
C GLY A 17 5.19 -4.15 -12.87
N SER A 18 5.06 -4.10 -11.54
CA SER A 18 6.05 -3.51 -10.64
C SER A 18 6.79 -4.63 -9.91
N TYR A 19 8.07 -4.40 -9.62
CA TYR A 19 8.95 -5.39 -9.01
C TYR A 19 9.78 -4.76 -7.89
N VAL A 20 10.03 -5.53 -6.83
CA VAL A 20 10.84 -5.15 -5.67
C VAL A 20 12.02 -6.11 -5.52
N PHE A 21 13.18 -5.57 -5.18
CA PHE A 21 14.35 -6.36 -4.84
C PHE A 21 14.34 -6.69 -3.35
N ASN A 22 14.37 -7.98 -3.02
CA ASN A 22 14.39 -8.46 -1.63
C ASN A 22 15.34 -9.66 -1.53
N LYS A 23 16.29 -9.60 -0.59
CA LYS A 23 17.22 -10.71 -0.26
C LYS A 23 17.87 -11.37 -1.50
N GLY A 24 18.35 -10.55 -2.43
CA GLY A 24 19.07 -11.05 -3.62
C GLY A 24 18.17 -11.50 -4.77
N LYS A 25 16.85 -11.35 -4.67
CA LYS A 25 15.90 -11.75 -5.70
C LYS A 25 14.92 -10.63 -6.03
N VAL A 26 14.49 -10.60 -7.28
CA VAL A 26 13.44 -9.69 -7.76
C VAL A 26 12.10 -10.40 -7.67
N HIS A 27 11.11 -9.72 -7.08
CA HIS A 27 9.77 -10.23 -6.86
C HIS A 27 8.72 -9.26 -7.40
N LYS A 28 7.66 -9.78 -8.01
CA LYS A 28 6.54 -8.96 -8.46
C LYS A 28 5.79 -8.40 -7.25
N VAL A 29 5.56 -7.09 -7.22
CA VAL A 29 4.71 -6.44 -6.23
C VAL A 29 3.25 -6.83 -6.54
N PRO A 30 2.52 -7.43 -5.58
CA PRO A 30 1.15 -7.85 -5.81
C PRO A 30 0.24 -6.63 -6.00
N ALA A 31 -0.63 -6.69 -7.00
CA ALA A 31 -1.62 -5.65 -7.27
C ALA A 31 -3.08 -6.16 -7.14
N THR A 32 -3.25 -7.41 -6.71
CA THR A 32 -4.56 -8.04 -6.44
C THR A 32 -4.44 -9.03 -5.27
N ASP A 33 -5.57 -9.36 -4.64
CA ASP A 33 -5.65 -10.37 -3.58
C ASP A 33 -5.05 -11.73 -3.99
N MET A 34 -5.31 -12.15 -5.23
CA MET A 34 -4.81 -13.42 -5.76
C MET A 34 -3.30 -13.41 -5.97
N GLU A 35 -2.72 -12.28 -6.40
CA GLU A 35 -1.27 -12.12 -6.51
C GLU A 35 -0.62 -12.09 -5.11
N ALA A 36 -1.25 -11.42 -4.14
CA ALA A 36 -0.76 -11.38 -2.77
C ALA A 36 -0.71 -12.78 -2.13
N LEU A 37 -1.73 -13.63 -2.39
CA LEU A 37 -1.75 -15.02 -1.92
C LEU A 37 -0.60 -15.86 -2.50
N LYS A 38 -0.23 -15.66 -3.77
CA LYS A 38 0.85 -16.39 -4.44
C LYS A 38 2.24 -15.80 -4.17
N CYS A 39 2.32 -14.56 -3.71
CA CYS A 39 3.58 -13.84 -3.55
C CYS A 39 4.51 -14.54 -2.52
N PRO A 40 5.76 -14.88 -2.84
CA PRO A 40 6.68 -15.53 -1.91
C PRO A 40 7.32 -14.57 -0.90
N LEU A 41 7.00 -13.27 -0.95
CA LEU A 41 7.60 -12.24 -0.09
C LEU A 41 7.19 -12.33 1.39
N MET A 42 6.07 -12.99 1.66
CA MET A 42 5.47 -13.09 3.00
C MET A 42 5.14 -14.54 3.34
N GLY A 43 5.38 -14.91 4.60
CA GLY A 43 4.91 -16.18 5.15
C GLY A 43 3.38 -16.27 5.20
N LEU A 44 2.82 -17.47 5.37
CA LEU A 44 1.36 -17.68 5.34
C LEU A 44 0.61 -16.86 6.40
N PHE A 45 1.15 -16.75 7.61
CA PHE A 45 0.54 -15.97 8.69
C PHE A 45 0.64 -14.47 8.45
N GLU A 46 1.78 -14.02 7.93
CA GLU A 46 2.01 -12.62 7.56
C GLU A 46 1.04 -12.18 6.45
N LYS A 47 0.82 -13.01 5.43
CA LYS A 47 -0.20 -12.77 4.39
C LYS A 47 -1.59 -12.55 4.96
N ARG A 48 -1.97 -13.29 6.00
CA ARG A 48 -3.29 -13.13 6.65
C ARG A 48 -3.40 -11.78 7.37
N ARG A 49 -2.32 -11.31 8.00
CA ARG A 49 -2.26 -9.99 8.65
C ARG A 49 -2.23 -8.85 7.64
N ALA A 50 -1.36 -8.95 6.63
CA ALA A 50 -1.28 -8.00 5.53
C ALA A 50 -2.63 -7.86 4.81
N ARG A 51 -3.35 -8.96 4.57
CA ARG A 51 -4.70 -8.91 4.00
C ARG A 51 -5.66 -8.08 4.86
N LYS A 52 -5.66 -8.24 6.18
CA LYS A 52 -6.52 -7.43 7.07
C LYS A 52 -6.16 -5.95 6.99
N PHE A 53 -4.87 -5.63 6.94
CA PHE A 53 -4.39 -4.26 6.75
C PHE A 53 -4.85 -3.66 5.41
N PHE A 54 -4.70 -4.38 4.30
CA PHE A 54 -5.13 -3.88 2.98
C PHE A 54 -6.65 -3.71 2.88
N ILE A 55 -7.43 -4.59 3.49
CA ILE A 55 -8.90 -4.43 3.60
C ILE A 55 -9.23 -3.12 4.34
N TYR A 56 -8.57 -2.86 5.48
CA TYR A 56 -8.75 -1.60 6.21
C TYR A 56 -8.42 -0.38 5.33
N VAL A 57 -7.29 -0.40 4.62
CA VAL A 57 -6.90 0.70 3.72
C VAL A 57 -7.92 0.91 2.60
N GLN A 58 -8.45 -0.18 2.02
CA GLN A 58 -9.47 -0.11 0.98
C GLN A 58 -10.79 0.46 1.51
N ASP A 59 -11.25 -0.01 2.67
CA ASP A 59 -12.54 0.37 3.26
C ASP A 59 -12.49 1.76 3.95
N TYR A 60 -11.30 2.25 4.29
CA TYR A 60 -11.12 3.55 4.95
C TYR A 60 -11.71 4.70 4.12
N LYS A 61 -12.66 5.42 4.70
CA LYS A 61 -13.29 6.61 4.12
C LYS A 61 -13.07 7.80 5.05
N GLU A 62 -12.42 8.84 4.53
CA GLU A 62 -12.07 10.05 5.29
C GLU A 62 -13.30 10.63 6.03
N ASN A 63 -14.47 10.63 5.37
CA ASN A 63 -15.71 11.21 5.89
C ASN A 63 -16.60 10.25 6.70
N ASP A 64 -16.20 8.99 6.91
CA ASP A 64 -16.98 8.00 7.65
C ASP A 64 -16.20 7.43 8.84
N PRO A 65 -16.40 7.96 10.06
CA PRO A 65 -15.71 7.51 11.28
C PRO A 65 -15.89 6.03 11.59
N LYS A 66 -16.95 5.37 11.09
CA LYS A 66 -17.16 3.93 11.30
C LYS A 66 -16.08 3.09 10.63
N THR A 67 -15.47 3.60 9.57
CA THR A 67 -14.40 2.93 8.83
C THR A 67 -13.02 3.10 9.47
N HIS A 68 -12.89 3.98 10.48
CA HIS A 68 -11.59 4.34 11.04
C HIS A 68 -11.09 3.34 12.09
N GLU A 69 -11.94 2.40 12.53
CA GLU A 69 -11.65 1.45 13.60
C GLU A 69 -11.14 2.12 14.89
N GLY A 70 -11.69 3.30 15.22
CA GLY A 70 -11.29 4.09 16.39
C GLY A 70 -9.93 4.78 16.27
N LEU A 71 -9.31 4.79 15.09
CA LEU A 71 -8.02 5.43 14.84
C LEU A 71 -8.19 6.82 14.20
N ASP A 72 -7.40 7.78 14.66
CA ASP A 72 -7.26 9.06 13.97
C ASP A 72 -5.95 9.06 13.17
N LEU A 73 -6.03 8.80 11.87
CA LEU A 73 -4.88 8.72 10.97
C LEU A 73 -4.11 10.04 10.83
N THR A 74 -4.69 11.17 11.23
CA THR A 74 -4.01 12.47 11.23
C THR A 74 -3.11 12.65 12.46
N ARG A 75 -3.29 11.81 13.48
CA ARG A 75 -2.59 11.89 14.76
C ARG A 75 -1.66 10.70 14.99
N ILE A 76 -2.10 9.48 14.67
CA ILE A 76 -1.27 8.30 14.84
C ILE A 76 -0.19 8.23 13.76
N THR A 77 0.97 7.74 14.14
CA THR A 77 2.07 7.52 13.21
C THR A 77 1.81 6.29 12.33
N THR A 78 2.44 6.24 11.16
CA THR A 78 2.37 5.04 10.30
C THR A 78 2.88 3.80 11.05
N ARG A 79 3.91 3.93 11.89
CA ARG A 79 4.45 2.85 12.72
C ARG A 79 3.40 2.27 13.67
N GLU A 80 2.64 3.13 14.36
CA GLU A 80 1.56 2.70 15.26
C GLU A 80 0.45 1.99 14.50
N LEU A 81 0.05 2.52 13.33
CA LEU A 81 -0.93 1.88 12.47
C LEU A 81 -0.46 0.47 12.07
N ILE A 82 0.78 0.32 11.61
CA ILE A 82 1.31 -0.98 11.18
C ILE A 82 1.42 -1.95 12.36
N ALA A 83 1.89 -1.48 13.51
CA ALA A 83 1.98 -2.28 14.73
C ALA A 83 0.62 -2.86 15.16
N LYS A 84 -0.49 -2.12 14.99
CA LYS A 84 -1.86 -2.60 15.25
C LYS A 84 -2.19 -3.87 14.44
N TYR A 85 -1.71 -3.98 13.20
CA TYR A 85 -1.93 -5.15 12.36
C TYR A 85 -0.87 -6.24 12.54
N GLY A 86 0.18 -5.97 13.33
CA GLY A 86 1.24 -6.92 13.66
C GLY A 86 2.07 -7.34 12.45
N LEU A 87 2.31 -6.42 11.51
CA LEU A 87 3.13 -6.69 10.33
C LEU A 87 4.62 -6.69 10.71
N ASP A 88 5.39 -7.56 10.07
CA ASP A 88 6.85 -7.62 10.26
C ASP A 88 7.58 -6.52 9.47
N ASP A 89 8.82 -6.23 9.86
CA ASP A 89 9.63 -5.16 9.25
C ASP A 89 9.83 -5.36 7.74
N ASN A 90 9.99 -6.60 7.29
CA ASN A 90 10.13 -6.92 5.86
C ASN A 90 8.86 -6.57 5.07
N THR A 91 7.69 -6.78 5.68
CA THR A 91 6.39 -6.42 5.11
C THR A 91 6.17 -4.91 5.14
N VAL A 92 6.62 -4.25 6.21
CA VAL A 92 6.63 -2.78 6.33
C VAL A 92 7.42 -2.16 5.17
N ASP A 93 8.61 -2.65 4.88
CA ASP A 93 9.46 -2.13 3.79
C ASP A 93 8.77 -2.25 2.43
N ILE A 94 8.15 -3.40 2.15
CA ILE A 94 7.44 -3.63 0.88
C ILE A 94 6.21 -2.71 0.78
N ILE A 95 5.48 -2.53 1.87
CA ILE A 95 4.31 -1.65 1.90
C ILE A 95 4.73 -0.19 1.73
N GLY A 96 5.75 0.27 2.46
CA GLY A 96 6.24 1.64 2.40
C GLY A 96 6.84 1.99 1.04
N HIS A 97 7.80 1.21 0.58
CA HIS A 97 8.60 1.55 -0.60
C HIS A 97 7.99 1.07 -1.90
N ALA A 98 7.42 -0.14 -1.92
CA ALA A 98 6.87 -0.72 -3.15
C ALA A 98 5.38 -0.39 -3.35
N SER A 99 4.62 -0.18 -2.27
CA SER A 99 3.18 0.13 -2.37
C SER A 99 2.88 1.62 -2.18
N ALA A 100 3.44 2.26 -1.16
CA ALA A 100 3.23 3.69 -0.89
C ALA A 100 4.24 4.59 -1.63
N LEU A 101 5.29 4.01 -2.22
CA LEU A 101 6.35 4.71 -2.96
C LEU A 101 7.11 5.75 -2.11
N HIS A 102 7.25 5.48 -0.81
CA HIS A 102 8.12 6.27 0.06
C HIS A 102 9.59 6.02 -0.29
N ARG A 103 10.41 7.07 -0.21
CA ARG A 103 11.84 7.01 -0.60
C ARG A 103 12.76 6.58 0.53
N ASP A 104 12.33 6.81 1.77
CA ASP A 104 13.06 6.57 3.01
C ASP A 104 12.05 6.32 4.13
N ASP A 105 12.52 5.90 5.30
CA ASP A 105 11.69 5.44 6.42
C ASP A 105 11.10 6.55 7.30
N ARG A 106 11.28 7.82 6.93
CA ARG A 106 10.76 8.94 7.74
C ARG A 106 9.25 8.89 7.89
N TYR A 107 8.55 8.38 6.86
CA TYR A 107 7.09 8.19 6.87
C TYR A 107 6.59 7.35 8.05
N LEU A 108 7.43 6.47 8.61
CA LEU A 108 7.06 5.65 9.77
C LEU A 108 6.71 6.49 10.99
N ASN A 109 7.34 7.66 11.13
CA ASN A 109 7.15 8.57 12.27
C ASN A 109 6.23 9.76 11.92
N GLU A 110 5.68 9.79 10.71
CA GLU A 110 4.73 10.79 10.24
C GLU A 110 3.29 10.27 10.38
N PRO A 111 2.27 11.16 10.38
CA PRO A 111 0.87 10.77 10.40
C PRO A 111 0.52 9.74 9.30
N ALA A 112 -0.18 8.68 9.69
CA ALA A 112 -0.47 7.55 8.80
C ALA A 112 -1.37 7.90 7.61
N PHE A 113 -2.08 9.02 7.67
CA PHE A 113 -3.05 9.44 6.66
C PHE A 113 -2.49 9.51 5.24
N ASP A 114 -1.33 10.15 5.05
CA ASP A 114 -0.70 10.26 3.72
C ASP A 114 -0.30 8.89 3.18
N THR A 115 0.30 8.04 4.02
CA THR A 115 0.68 6.67 3.66
C THR A 115 -0.53 5.84 3.24
N VAL A 116 -1.63 5.86 3.99
CA VAL A 116 -2.86 5.13 3.66
C VAL A 116 -3.44 5.60 2.33
N LYS A 117 -3.45 6.92 2.07
CA LYS A 117 -3.92 7.49 0.80
C LYS A 117 -3.07 7.04 -0.39
N ARG A 118 -1.75 7.03 -0.25
CA ARG A 118 -0.81 6.54 -1.28
C ARG A 118 -1.05 5.06 -1.61
N ILE A 119 -1.16 4.22 -0.58
CA ILE A 119 -1.43 2.78 -0.77
C ILE A 119 -2.77 2.58 -1.48
N LYS A 120 -3.81 3.34 -1.08
CA LYS A 120 -5.13 3.26 -1.69
C LYS A 120 -5.10 3.61 -3.18
N VAL A 121 -4.34 4.63 -3.59
CA VAL A 121 -4.19 4.97 -5.02
C VAL A 121 -3.62 3.79 -5.81
N LEU A 122 -2.63 3.08 -5.30
CA LEU A 122 -2.04 1.94 -6.01
C LEU A 122 -3.02 0.76 -6.13
N TRP A 123 -3.74 0.45 -5.06
CA TRP A 123 -4.64 -0.72 -5.01
C TRP A 123 -6.01 -0.49 -5.65
N VAL A 124 -6.48 0.76 -5.74
CA VAL A 124 -7.76 1.11 -6.37
C VAL A 124 -7.69 1.06 -7.90
N ILE A 125 -6.50 1.19 -8.51
CA ILE A 125 -6.36 1.25 -9.99
C ILE A 125 -6.66 -0.09 -10.70
N ARG A 126 -7.03 -1.17 -9.98
CA ARG A 126 -7.28 -2.49 -10.59
C ARG A 126 -8.58 -3.20 -10.15
N ILE A 127 -9.53 -2.49 -9.54
CA ILE A 127 -10.91 -2.98 -9.34
C ILE A 127 -11.86 -2.22 -10.27
#